data_AF-A0A7Y0L5Z3-F1
#
_entry.id   AF-A0A7Y0L5Z3-F1
#
_cell.length_a   1.000
_cell.length_b   1.000
_cell.length_c   1.000
_cell.angle_alpha   90.00
_cell.angle_beta   90.00
_cell.angle_gamma   90.00
#
_symmetry.space_group_name_H-M   'P 1'
#
loop_
_entity.id
_entity.type
_entity.pdbx_description
1 polymer ?
#
loop_
_entity_poly.entity_id
_entity_poly.type
_entity_poly.pdbx_seq_one_letter_code
_entity_poly.pdbx_strand_id
1 'polypeptide(L)' 'MTVIPVSKRFFVAISLPGMGRSIDLVNQPPEEIQRIREAFQTGDLAIEFIEEPGTTYPVGKLWVNPHGDQVTLFI' A
#
# COMPACT_ATOMS: atom_id res chain seq x y z
N MET A 1 -10.98 10.29 0.48
CA MET A 1 -9.60 9.81 0.63
C MET A 1 -9.56 8.70 1.65
N THR A 2 -9.40 7.47 1.16
CA THR A 2 -9.13 6.28 1.99
C THR A 2 -7.65 6.29 2.36
N VAL A 3 -7.37 6.44 3.65
CA VAL A 3 -6.01 6.41 4.20
C VAL A 3 -5.81 5.12 4.96
N ILE A 4 -4.80 4.35 4.56
CA ILE A 4 -4.46 3.09 5.23
C ILE A 4 -3.29 3.32 6.17
N PRO A 5 -3.47 3.12 7.48
CA PRO A 5 -2.37 3.18 8.43
C PRO A 5 -1.46 1.96 8.23
N VAL A 6 -0.19 2.21 7.93
CA VAL A 6 0.83 1.17 7.73
C VAL A 6 2.02 1.43 8.64
N SER A 7 2.66 0.38 9.14
CA SER A 7 3.93 0.55 9.86
C SER A 7 5.08 0.63 8.86
N LYS A 8 6.05 1.51 9.13
CA LYS A 8 7.32 1.58 8.39
C LYS A 8 8.10 0.26 8.38
N ARG A 9 7.80 -0.71 9.23
CA ARG A 9 8.41 -2.05 9.16
C ARG A 9 8.14 -2.76 7.82
N PHE A 10 7.03 -2.41 7.16
CA PHE A 10 6.64 -2.96 5.86
C PHE A 10 7.18 -2.13 4.68
N PHE A 11 7.82 -1.00 4.97
CA PHE A 11 8.39 -0.14 3.95
C PHE A 11 9.67 -0.77 3.41
N VAL A 12 9.67 -1.00 2.10
CA VAL A 12 10.83 -1.48 1.36
C VAL A 12 11.60 -0.26 0.88
N ALA A 13 12.75 -0.01 1.53
CA ALA A 13 13.61 1.12 1.20
C ALA A 13 14.24 1.05 -0.19
N ILE A 14 14.24 -0.13 -0.81
CA ILE A 14 14.73 -0.34 -2.17
C ILE A 14 13.74 0.28 -3.15
N SER A 15 14.17 1.31 -3.86
CA SER A 15 13.38 1.89 -4.94
C SER A 15 13.51 1.04 -6.20
N LEU A 16 12.38 0.59 -6.73
CA LEU A 16 12.35 -0.16 -7.98
C LEU A 16 12.39 0.80 -9.18
N PRO A 17 13.25 0.56 -10.19
CA PRO A 17 13.34 1.43 -11.37
C PRO A 17 11.96 1.63 -12.03
N GLY A 18 11.49 2.88 -12.10
CA GLY A 18 10.20 3.22 -12.71
C GLY A 18 8.95 2.90 -11.87
N MET A 19 9.09 2.43 -10.63
CA MET A 19 7.98 2.13 -9.72
C MET A 19 8.03 2.90 -8.40
N GLY A 20 9.20 3.41 -7.99
CA GLY A 20 9.33 4.17 -6.74
C GLY A 20 9.59 3.27 -5.54
N ARG A 21 9.17 3.71 -4.36
CA ARG A 21 9.30 2.94 -3.11
C ARG A 21 8.09 2.04 -2.96
N SER A 22 8.25 0.91 -2.29
CA SER A 22 7.14 -0.03 -2.09
C SER A 22 6.89 -0.34 -0.62
N ILE A 23 5.66 -0.75 -0.32
CA ILE A 23 5.22 -1.20 0.99
C ILE A 23 4.58 -2.56 0.80
N ASP A 24 5.14 -3.57 1.46
CA ASP A 24 4.66 -4.95 1.36
C ASP A 24 3.76 -5.29 2.54
N LEU A 25 2.45 -5.30 2.28
CA LEU A 25 1.44 -5.75 3.21
C LEU A 25 1.25 -7.25 3.04
N VAL A 26 1.89 -8.03 3.92
CA VAL A 26 1.73 -9.50 3.98
C VAL A 26 0.58 -9.89 4.91
N ASN A 27 0.06 -11.11 4.75
CA ASN A 27 -1.00 -11.67 5.59
C ASN A 27 -2.28 -10.81 5.64
N GLN A 28 -2.64 -10.16 4.52
CA GLN A 28 -3.86 -9.36 4.45
C GLN A 28 -5.08 -10.26 4.22
N PRO A 29 -6.15 -10.13 5.02
CA PRO A 29 -7.35 -10.91 4.78
C PRO A 29 -7.95 -10.52 3.41
N PRO A 30 -8.63 -11.45 2.72
CA PRO A 30 -9.18 -11.19 1.39
C PRO A 30 -10.08 -9.96 1.31
N GLU A 31 -10.81 -9.67 2.39
CA GLU A 31 -11.68 -8.49 2.51
C GLU A 31 -10.88 -7.18 2.47
N GLU A 32 -9.71 -7.15 3.11
CA GLU A 32 -8.85 -5.96 3.13
C GLU A 32 -8.15 -5.78 1.78
N ILE A 33 -7.73 -6.87 1.14
CA ILE A 33 -7.21 -6.84 -0.24
C ILE A 33 -8.24 -6.25 -1.19
N GLN A 34 -9.51 -6.65 -1.05
CA GLN A 34 -10.61 -6.13 -1.86
C GLN A 34 -10.83 -4.63 -1.61
N ARG A 35 -10.85 -4.17 -0.35
CA ARG A 35 -10.97 -2.75 -0.01
C ARG A 35 -9.83 -1.91 -0.59
N ILE A 36 -8.59 -2.38 -0.47
CA ILE A 36 -7.40 -1.71 -1.04
C ILE A 36 -7.56 -1.58 -2.55
N ARG A 37 -7.99 -2.66 -3.22
CA ARG A 37 -8.18 -2.68 -4.67
C ARG A 37 -9.27 -1.70 -5.10
N GLU A 38 -10.39 -1.65 -4.39
CA GLU A 38 -11.49 -0.71 -4.66
C GLU A 38 -11.04 0.75 -4.46
N ALA A 39 -10.37 1.06 -3.34
CA ALA A 39 -9.85 2.40 -3.06
C ALA A 39 -8.81 2.87 -4.10
N PHE A 40 -7.98 1.95 -4.61
CA PHE A 40 -7.04 2.26 -5.68
C PHE A 40 -7.77 2.54 -7.00
N GLN A 41 -8.81 1.76 -7.34
CA GLN A 41 -9.59 1.95 -8.57
C GLN A 41 -10.34 3.28 -8.60
N THR A 42 -10.77 3.79 -7.45
CA THR A 42 -11.41 5.11 -7.33
C THR A 42 -10.42 6.26 -7.33
N GLY A 43 -9.10 5.99 -7.38
CA GLY A 43 -8.05 7.01 -7.36
C GLY A 43 -7.91 7.71 -6.01
N ASP A 44 -8.44 7.11 -4.94
CA ASP A 44 -8.62 7.77 -3.65
C ASP A 44 -7.85 7.04 -2.52
N LEU A 45 -6.77 6.34 -2.88
CA LEU A 45 -5.93 5.55 -1.96
C LEU A 45 -4.64 6.27 -1.59
N ALA A 46 -4.44 6.46 -0.29
CA ALA A 46 -3.19 6.90 0.31
C ALA A 46 -2.81 6.01 1.50
N ILE A 47 -1.54 6.02 1.86
CA ILE A 47 -1.03 5.38 3.08
C ILE A 47 -0.52 6.44 4.05
N GLU A 48 -0.64 6.17 5.33
CA GLU A 48 -0.05 6.97 6.41
C GLU A 48 0.82 6.06 7.25
N PHE A 49 2.06 6.48 7.52
CA PHE A 49 2.89 5.73 8.44
C PHE A 49 2.46 6.01 9.87
N ILE A 50 2.24 4.95 10.66
CA ILE A 50 1.89 5.08 12.09
C ILE A 50 2.97 5.86 12.85
N GLU A 51 4.22 5.77 12.38
CA GLU A 51 5.38 6.47 12.91
C GLU A 51 5.47 7.95 12.48
N GLU A 52 4.70 8.39 11.48
CA GLU A 52 4.65 9.78 10.97
C GLU A 52 3.21 10.28 10.86
N PRO A 53 2.52 10.48 12.00
CA PRO A 53 1.14 10.94 11.99
C PRO A 53 1.02 12.31 11.30
N GLY A 54 0.02 12.45 10.44
CA GLY A 54 -0.25 13.64 9.64
C GLY A 54 0.44 13.67 8.28
N THR A 55 1.29 12.68 7.96
CA THR A 55 1.94 12.57 6.64
C THR A 55 1.31 11.45 5.83
N THR A 56 0.67 11.81 4.71
CA THR A 56 0.06 10.85 3.79
C THR A 56 0.87 10.73 2.50
N TYR A 57 0.95 9.51 1.99
CA TYR A 57 1.65 9.17 0.76
C TYR A 57 0.64 8.57 -0.23
N PRO A 58 0.38 9.22 -1.38
CA PRO A 58 -0.57 8.71 -2.35
C PRO A 58 -0.02 7.44 -3.02
N VAL A 59 -0.87 6.43 -3.20
CA VAL A 59 -0.46 5.17 -3.85
C VAL A 59 -0.54 5.34 -5.37
N GLY A 60 0.62 5.30 -6.04
CA GLY A 60 0.70 5.45 -7.49
C GLY A 60 0.52 4.13 -8.27
N LYS A 61 0.91 3.00 -7.67
CA LYS A 61 0.70 1.67 -8.25
C LYS A 61 0.33 0.66 -7.17
N LEU A 62 -0.42 -0.36 -7.58
CA LEU A 62 -0.85 -1.46 -6.74
C LEU A 62 -0.48 -2.78 -7.43
N TRP A 63 0.19 -3.67 -6.71
CA TRP A 63 0.36 -5.06 -7.13
C TRP A 63 -0.25 -5.97 -6.09
N VAL A 64 -1.15 -6.85 -6.53
CA VAL A 64 -1.79 -7.86 -5.67
C VAL A 64 -1.24 -9.21 -6.08
N ASN A 65 -0.67 -9.94 -5.12
CA ASN A 65 -0.12 -11.26 -5.39
C ASN A 65 -1.25 -12.22 -5.80
N PRO A 66 -1.24 -12.80 -7.01
CA PRO A 66 -2.29 -13.72 -7.46
C PRO A 66 -2.24 -15.09 -6.75
N HIS A 67 -1.17 -15.39 -6.03
CA HIS A 67 -0.92 -16.68 -5.38
C HIS A 67 -0.88 -16.59 -3.85
N GLY A 68 -1.18 -15.43 -3.26
CA GLY A 68 -1.06 -15.22 -1.83
C GLY A 68 -1.87 -14.06 -1.29
N ASP A 69 -1.70 -13.82 -0.01
CA ASP A 69 -2.34 -12.77 0.79
C ASP A 69 -1.46 -11.52 0.93
N GLN A 70 -0.61 -11.28 -0.08
CA GLN A 70 0.30 -10.15 -0.13
C GLN A 70 -0.19 -9.09 -1.11
N VAL A 71 -0.11 -7.85 -0.66
CA VAL A 71 -0.34 -6.66 -1.48
C VAL A 71 0.86 -5.73 -1.38
N THR A 72 1.38 -5.30 -2.52
CA THR A 72 2.46 -4.33 -2.61
C THR A 72 1.91 -3.00 -3.11
N LEU A 73 2.08 -1.96 -2.29
CA LEU A 73 1.70 -0.58 -2.59
C LEU A 73 2.94 0.19 -3.01
N PHE A 74 2.85 0.97 -4.08
CA PHE A 74 3.95 1.80 -4.55
C PHE A 74 3.65 3.28 -4.34
N ILE A 75 4.60 3.99 -3.73
CA ILE A 75 4.56 5.42 -3.40
C ILE A 75 5.78 6.17 -3.92
#